data_AF-E1QPQ1-F1
#
_entry.id   AF-E1QPQ1-F1
#
_cell.length_a   1.000
_cell.length_b   1.000
_cell.length_c   1.000
_cell.angle_alpha   90.00
_cell.angle_beta   90.00
_cell.angle_gamma   90.00
#
_symmetry.space_group_name_H-M   'P 1'
#
loop_
_entity.id
_entity.type
_entity.pdbx_description
1 polymer ?
#
loop_
_entity_poly.entity_id
_entity_poly.type
_entity_poly.pdbx_seq_one_letter_code
_entity_poly.pdbx_strand_id
1 'polypeptide(L)'
;MLKVLLRFKDLNSLVKYLNEELNKLLIAKKILDDEAKRDSLVDIIEIGSNGNISMRRDRISEIMKGIMNELNSRIEHINQLLEEIKEEFNDSNFTGIVLLEFNNGIPNRVLLSQPLTLGDFS
;
A
#
# COMPACT_ATOMS: atom_id res chain seq x y z
N MET A 1 5.12 3.53 -16.14
CA MET A 1 4.90 3.71 -14.69
C MET A 1 3.43 4.03 -14.50
N LEU A 2 2.69 3.21 -13.74
CA LEU A 2 1.25 3.40 -13.57
C LEU A 2 1.00 4.30 -12.36
N LYS A 3 0.34 5.44 -12.60
CA LYS A 3 -0.13 6.35 -11.54
C LYS A 3 -1.65 6.32 -11.49
N VAL A 4 -2.19 6.18 -10.29
CA VAL A 4 -3.64 6.18 -10.05
C VAL A 4 -3.94 7.18 -8.94
N LEU A 5 -5.00 7.97 -9.10
CA LEU A 5 -5.51 8.87 -8.06
C LEU A 5 -6.87 8.35 -7.59
N LEU A 6 -6.97 8.05 -6.30
CA LEU A 6 -8.23 7.72 -5.66
C LEU A 6 -8.77 8.95 -4.94
N ARG A 7 -10.00 9.34 -5.28
CA ARG A 7 -10.70 10.44 -4.63
C ARG A 7 -11.48 9.94 -3.43
N PHE A 8 -11.35 10.65 -2.33
CA PHE A 8 -12.10 10.43 -1.10
C PHE A 8 -13.07 11.59 -0.85
N LYS A 9 -14.14 11.28 -0.12
CA LYS A 9 -15.14 12.26 0.29
C LYS A 9 -14.55 13.31 1.24
N ASP A 10 -13.76 12.83 2.21
CA ASP A 10 -13.17 13.60 3.29
C ASP A 10 -11.93 12.87 3.84
N LEU A 11 -11.17 13.56 4.70
CA LEU A 11 -9.96 13.01 5.33
C LEU A 11 -10.28 11.77 6.17
N ASN A 12 -11.42 11.75 6.88
CA ASN A 12 -11.82 10.60 7.69
C ASN A 12 -12.02 9.34 6.86
N SER A 13 -12.63 9.47 5.67
CA SER A 13 -12.82 8.37 4.73
C SER A 13 -11.48 7.85 4.19
N LEU A 14 -10.53 8.75 3.92
CA LEU A 14 -9.17 8.38 3.52
C LEU A 14 -8.44 7.64 4.66
N VAL A 15 -8.47 8.19 5.88
CA VAL A 15 -7.85 7.58 7.06
C VAL A 15 -8.44 6.21 7.35
N LYS A 16 -9.77 6.06 7.25
CA LYS A 16 -10.43 4.77 7.40
C LYS A 16 -9.92 3.77 6.37
N TYR A 17 -9.86 4.17 5.09
CA TYR A 17 -9.33 3.32 4.02
C TYR A 17 -7.88 2.90 4.28
N LEU A 18 -6.99 3.84 4.63
CA LEU A 18 -5.59 3.54 4.92
C LEU A 18 -5.44 2.57 6.09
N ASN A 19 -6.23 2.73 7.15
CA ASN A 19 -6.24 1.78 8.27
C ASN A 19 -6.75 0.39 7.88
N GLU A 20 -7.77 0.30 7.02
CA GLU A 20 -8.25 -0.99 6.50
C GLU A 20 -7.18 -1.69 5.66
N GLU A 21 -6.49 -0.95 4.78
CA GLU A 21 -5.38 -1.49 3.98
C GLU A 21 -4.20 -1.91 4.85
N LEU A 22 -3.82 -1.09 5.83
CA LEU A 22 -2.79 -1.43 6.82
C LEU A 22 -3.12 -2.74 7.55
N ASN A 23 -4.36 -2.89 8.01
CA ASN A 23 -4.79 -4.10 8.71
C ASN A 23 -4.71 -5.35 7.80
N LYS A 24 -5.10 -5.24 6.53
CA LYS A 24 -4.95 -6.34 5.56
C LYS A 24 -3.48 -6.75 5.39
N LEU A 25 -2.58 -5.77 5.28
CA LEU A 25 -1.15 -6.03 5.16
C LEU A 25 -0.57 -6.68 6.42
N LEU A 26 -0.99 -6.24 7.62
CA LEU A 26 -0.56 -6.83 8.89
C LEU A 26 -1.03 -8.28 9.04
N ILE A 27 -2.25 -8.60 8.61
CA ILE A 27 -2.76 -9.98 8.57
C ILE A 27 -1.94 -10.83 7.60
N ALA A 28 -1.70 -10.33 6.38
CA ALA A 28 -0.90 -11.04 5.38
C ALA A 28 0.54 -11.29 5.87
N LYS A 29 1.16 -10.28 6.49
CA LYS A 29 2.47 -10.38 7.13
C LYS A 29 2.49 -11.48 8.20
N LYS A 30 1.51 -11.49 9.09
CA LYS A 30 1.42 -12.51 10.15
C LYS A 30 1.30 -13.92 9.58
N ILE A 31 0.46 -14.12 8.56
CA ILE A 31 0.32 -15.42 7.88
C ILE A 31 1.65 -15.85 7.27
N LEU A 32 2.34 -14.95 6.57
CA LEU A 32 3.63 -15.26 5.96
C LEU A 32 4.73 -15.53 6.99
N ASP A 33 4.77 -14.78 8.09
CA ASP A 33 5.71 -15.03 9.21
C ASP A 33 5.50 -16.42 9.82
N ASP A 34 4.25 -16.87 9.93
CA ASP A 34 3.93 -18.19 10.47
C ASP A 34 4.25 -19.33 9.48
N GLU A 35 4.04 -19.12 8.19
CA GLU A 35 4.45 -20.08 7.15
C GLU A 35 5.97 -20.13 6.96
N ALA A 36 6.68 -19.00 7.07
CA ALA A 36 8.13 -18.95 6.95
C ALA A 36 8.85 -19.79 8.02
N LYS A 37 8.24 -19.95 9.21
CA LYS A 37 8.75 -20.80 10.29
C LYS A 37 8.66 -22.29 9.98
N ARG A 38 7.86 -22.70 9.00
CA ARG A 38 7.66 -24.12 8.64
C ARG A 38 8.75 -24.68 7.72
N ASP A 39 9.83 -23.90 7.47
CA ASP A 39 11.02 -24.20 6.65
C ASP A 39 10.84 -25.36 5.67
N SER A 40 9.97 -25.12 4.68
CA SER A 40 9.60 -26.09 3.65
C SER A 40 10.34 -25.81 2.35
N LEU A 41 10.60 -26.86 1.57
CA LEU A 41 11.11 -26.73 0.21
C LEU A 41 9.92 -26.64 -0.74
N VAL A 42 10.00 -25.74 -1.71
CA VAL A 42 9.00 -25.61 -2.78
C VAL A 42 9.66 -25.81 -4.13
N ASP A 43 8.98 -26.53 -5.01
CA ASP A 43 9.40 -26.69 -6.40
C ASP A 43 8.81 -25.52 -7.22
N ILE A 44 9.67 -24.63 -7.71
CA ILE A 44 9.32 -23.54 -8.62
C ILE A 44 9.43 -24.06 -10.04
N ILE A 45 8.32 -23.99 -10.78
CA ILE A 45 8.25 -24.35 -12.19
C ILE A 45 8.19 -23.06 -13.01
N GLU A 46 9.24 -22.79 -13.78
CA GLU A 46 9.31 -21.68 -14.72
C GLU A 46 9.05 -22.20 -16.14
N ILE A 47 8.06 -21.62 -16.80
CA ILE A 47 7.73 -21.91 -18.20
C ILE A 47 8.24 -20.73 -19.03
N GLY A 48 9.34 -20.95 -19.74
CA GLY A 48 9.94 -19.98 -20.64
C GLY A 48 9.01 -19.64 -21.80
N SER A 49 9.16 -18.44 -22.35
CA SER A 49 8.36 -17.96 -23.50
C SER A 49 8.50 -18.81 -24.77
N ASN A 50 9.54 -19.64 -24.85
CA ASN A 50 9.77 -20.62 -25.92
C ASN A 50 9.20 -22.02 -25.61
N GLY A 51 8.47 -22.18 -24.50
CA GLY A 51 7.90 -23.46 -24.05
C GLY A 51 8.85 -24.36 -23.26
N ASN A 52 10.08 -23.93 -23.00
CA ASN A 52 11.00 -24.69 -22.12
C ASN A 52 10.50 -24.65 -20.68
N ILE A 53 10.53 -25.79 -20.00
CA ILE A 53 10.16 -25.91 -18.59
C ILE A 53 11.43 -26.12 -17.79
N SER A 54 11.72 -25.23 -16.84
CA SER A 54 12.76 -25.41 -15.82
C SER A 54 12.14 -25.56 -14.45
N MET A 55 12.69 -26.47 -13.65
CA MET A 55 12.27 -26.70 -12.27
C MET A 55 13.46 -26.46 -11.35
N ARG A 56 13.26 -25.66 -10.30
CA ARG A 56 14.22 -25.49 -9.21
C ARG A 56 13.54 -25.68 -7.86
N ARG A 57 14.31 -26.12 -6.88
CA ARG A 57 13.83 -26.31 -5.51
C ARG A 57 14.45 -25.26 -4.62
N ASP A 58 13.64 -24.33 -4.16
CA ASP A 58 14.08 -23.23 -3.30
C ASP A 58 13.48 -23.39 -1.90
N ARG A 59 14.16 -22.80 -0.91
CA ARG A 59 13.60 -22.71 0.45
C ARG A 59 12.49 -21.68 0.42
N ILE A 60 11.32 -22.06 0.93
CA ILE A 60 10.17 -21.16 1.01
C ILE A 60 10.51 -19.89 1.80
N SER A 61 11.41 -20.01 2.79
CA SER A 61 11.92 -18.91 3.59
C SER A 61 12.67 -17.85 2.78
N GLU A 62 13.34 -18.19 1.68
CA GLU A 62 14.01 -17.21 0.81
C GLU A 62 13.03 -16.44 -0.07
N ILE A 63 12.04 -17.12 -0.63
CA ILE A 63 10.94 -16.50 -1.39
C ILE A 63 10.14 -15.57 -0.49
N MET A 64 9.81 -16.03 0.72
CA MET A 64 9.04 -15.28 1.71
C MET A 64 9.78 -14.04 2.20
N LYS A 65 11.12 -14.03 2.27
CA LYS A 65 11.89 -12.81 2.61
C LYS A 65 11.63 -11.68 1.61
N GLY A 66 11.61 -11.98 0.31
CA GLY A 66 11.32 -10.98 -0.72
C GLY A 66 9.93 -10.37 -0.55
N ILE A 67 8.92 -11.22 -0.38
CA ILE A 67 7.53 -10.81 -0.16
C ILE A 67 7.39 -10.02 1.16
N MET A 68 8.08 -10.45 2.21
CA MET A 68 8.06 -9.81 3.52
C MET A 68 8.66 -8.41 3.47
N ASN A 69 9.76 -8.22 2.72
CA ASN A 69 10.36 -6.89 2.54
C ASN A 69 9.39 -5.95 1.82
N GLU A 70 8.70 -6.43 0.78
CA GLU A 70 7.71 -5.63 0.07
C GLU A 70 6.51 -5.26 0.97
N LEU A 71 6.01 -6.21 1.76
CA LEU A 71 4.95 -5.94 2.73
C LEU A 71 5.37 -4.92 3.78
N ASN A 72 6.58 -5.05 4.33
CA ASN A 72 7.10 -4.12 5.33
C ASN A 72 7.22 -2.70 4.75
N SER A 73 7.74 -2.56 3.53
CA SER A 73 7.82 -1.26 2.86
C SER A 73 6.44 -0.63 2.62
N ARG A 74 5.44 -1.43 2.21
CA ARG A 74 4.06 -0.93 2.05
C ARG A 74 3.44 -0.50 3.38
N ILE A 75 3.67 -1.26 4.45
CA ILE A 75 3.22 -0.92 5.81
C ILE A 75 3.86 0.40 6.27
N GLU A 76 5.17 0.55 6.07
CA GLU A 76 5.91 1.75 6.44
C GLU A 76 5.37 2.99 5.72
N HIS A 77 5.16 2.92 4.40
CA HIS A 77 4.57 4.04 3.65
C HIS A 77 3.16 4.40 4.13
N ILE A 78 2.29 3.42 4.42
CA ILE A 78 0.94 3.73 4.93
C ILE A 78 1.02 4.39 6.31
N ASN A 79 1.91 3.92 7.19
CA ASN A 79 2.12 4.55 8.49
C ASN A 79 2.62 5.98 8.36
N GLN A 80 3.58 6.24 7.48
CA GLN A 80 4.07 7.59 7.19
C GLN A 80 2.94 8.51 6.73
N LEU A 81 2.10 8.06 5.78
CA LEU A 81 0.95 8.85 5.33
C LEU A 81 -0.05 9.13 6.45
N LEU A 82 -0.29 8.16 7.34
CA LEU A 82 -1.18 8.36 8.48
C LEU A 82 -0.60 9.36 9.49
N GLU A 83 0.71 9.33 9.73
CA GLU A 83 1.41 10.30 10.56
C GLU A 83 1.37 11.71 9.94
N GLU A 84 1.68 11.84 8.65
CA GLU A 84 1.57 13.10 7.89
C GLU A 84 0.16 13.68 7.99
N ILE A 85 -0.88 12.87 7.77
CA ILE A 85 -2.27 13.33 7.88
C ILE A 85 -2.55 13.85 9.30
N LYS A 86 -2.06 13.13 10.32
CA LYS A 86 -2.28 13.48 11.72
C LYS A 86 -1.57 14.77 12.11
N GLU A 87 -0.32 14.95 11.67
CA GLU A 87 0.48 16.15 11.96
C GLU A 87 -0.05 17.37 11.22
N GLU A 88 -0.39 17.24 9.94
CA GLU A 88 -0.80 18.37 9.10
C GLU A 88 -2.26 18.80 9.33
N PHE A 89 -3.15 17.87 9.70
CA PHE A 89 -4.59 18.11 9.70
C PHE A 89 -5.29 17.89 11.05
N ASN A 90 -4.52 17.83 12.14
CA ASN A 90 -4.98 17.64 13.51
C ASN A 90 -6.27 18.45 13.81
N ASP A 91 -7.40 17.75 13.96
CA ASP A 91 -8.76 18.29 14.21
C ASP A 91 -9.35 19.27 13.17
N SER A 92 -8.72 19.42 12.00
CA SER A 92 -9.23 20.32 10.97
C SER A 92 -10.33 19.65 10.13
N ASN A 93 -11.53 20.26 10.11
CA ASN A 93 -12.58 19.94 9.14
C ASN A 93 -12.15 20.44 7.75
N PHE A 94 -11.17 19.77 7.14
CA PHE A 94 -10.74 20.08 5.79
C PHE A 94 -11.92 19.98 4.81
N THR A 95 -12.22 21.10 4.15
CA THR A 95 -13.34 21.25 3.23
C THR A 95 -12.79 21.40 1.81
N GLY A 96 -12.23 20.32 1.26
CA GLY A 96 -11.63 20.33 -0.06
C GLY A 96 -11.59 18.95 -0.71
N ILE A 97 -10.97 18.82 -1.89
CA ILE A 97 -10.81 17.51 -2.53
C ILE A 97 -9.68 16.77 -1.83
N VAL A 98 -9.96 15.55 -1.40
CA VAL A 98 -8.98 14.63 -0.81
C VAL A 98 -8.64 13.56 -1.84
N LEU A 99 -7.37 13.45 -2.21
CA LEU A 99 -6.87 12.44 -3.15
C LEU A 99 -5.72 11.64 -2.53
N LEU A 100 -5.67 10.35 -2.84
CA LEU A 100 -4.52 9.49 -2.57
C LEU A 100 -3.88 9.09 -3.90
N GLU A 101 -2.61 9.42 -4.06
CA GLU A 101 -1.82 8.98 -5.21
C GLU A 101 -1.22 7.59 -4.95
N PHE A 102 -1.34 6.73 -5.94
CA PHE A 102 -0.66 5.44 -6.00
C PHE A 102 0.40 5.46 -7.08
N ASN A 103 1.54 4.85 -6.77
CA ASN A 103 2.59 4.56 -7.73
C ASN A 103 2.84 3.05 -7.77
N ASN A 104 2.60 2.43 -8.93
CA ASN A 104 2.71 0.97 -9.10
C ASN A 104 1.94 0.17 -8.02
N GLY A 105 0.77 0.67 -7.61
CA GLY A 105 -0.09 0.01 -6.61
C GLY A 105 0.31 0.24 -5.15
N ILE A 106 1.28 1.12 -4.87
CA ILE A 106 1.68 1.52 -3.51
C ILE A 106 1.16 2.94 -3.22
N PRO A 107 0.46 3.16 -2.08
CA PRO A 107 0.12 4.50 -1.62
C PRO A 107 1.38 5.36 -1.51
N ASN A 108 1.39 6.51 -2.16
CA ASN A 108 2.59 7.34 -2.31
C ASN A 108 2.47 8.68 -1.57
N ARG A 109 1.37 9.41 -1.76
CA ARG A 109 1.15 10.72 -1.12
C ARG A 109 -0.31 11.10 -1.08
N VAL A 110 -0.67 11.91 -0.09
CA VAL A 110 -1.98 12.58 -0.02
C VAL A 110 -1.90 13.91 -0.75
N LEU A 111 -2.92 14.22 -1.56
CA LEU A 111 -3.05 15.51 -2.23
C LEU A 111 -4.37 16.13 -1.82
N LEU A 112 -4.29 17.35 -1.30
CA LEU A 112 -5.44 18.12 -0.86
C LEU A 112 -5.60 19.35 -1.75
N SER A 113 -6.82 19.61 -2.22
CA SER A 113 -7.15 20.85 -2.94
C SER A 113 -7.94 21.80 -2.05
N GLN A 114 -7.62 23.09 -2.06
CA GLN A 114 -8.47 24.08 -1.40
C GLN A 114 -9.87 24.10 -2.01
N PRO A 115 -10.92 24.42 -1.23
CA PRO A 115 -12.22 24.72 -1.80
C PRO A 115 -12.07 25.91 -2.75
N LEU A 116 -12.68 25.82 -3.94
CA LEU A 116 -12.85 26.96 -4.81
C LEU A 116 -13.74 27.97 -4.07
N THR A 117 -13.15 28.98 -3.47
CA THR A 117 -13.89 30.20 -3.16
C THR A 117 -14.23 30.82 -4.50
N LEU A 118 -15.50 30.72 -4.90
CA LEU A 118 -16.04 31.65 -5.88
C LEU A 118 -15.87 33.02 -5.24
N GLY A 119 -14.82 33.74 -5.65
CA GLY A 119 -14.64 35.12 -5.22
C GLY A 119 -15.94 35.86 -5.54
N ASP A 120 -16.48 36.57 -4.55
CA ASP A 120 -17.53 37.53 -4.79
C ASP A 120 -17.00 38.50 -5.85
N PHE A 121 -17.45 38.33 -7.09
CA PHE A 121 -17.27 39.33 -8.13
C PHE A 121 -18.21 40.47 -7.75
N SER A 122 -17.62 41.45 -7.06
CA SER A 122 -18.20 42.75 -6.73
C SER A 122 -18.76 43.46 -7.96
#